data_AF-A0A3N9TLR0-F1
#
_entry.id   AF-A0A3N9TLR0-F1
#
_cell.length_a   1.000
_cell.length_b   1.000
_cell.length_c   1.000
_cell.angle_alpha   90.00
_cell.angle_beta   90.00
_cell.angle_gamma   90.00
#
_symmetry.space_group_name_H-M   'P 1'
#
loop_
_entity.id
_entity.type
_entity.pdbx_description
1 polymer ?
#
loop_
_entity_poly.entity_id
_entity_poly.type
_entity_poly.pdbx_seq_one_letter_code
_entity_poly.pdbx_strand_id
1 'polypeptide(L)'
;DKLAQKRADKFISSELFVLAVLEDRGNLTDLLKAAGATADKIAKTIEQMRGGDSVDDQGAEDQRQALKKYTIDLTERAEQGKLDPVIGRDEEIRRTIQVLQRRTKNNPVLIGEPGVGKTAIVEGLAQR
;
A
#
# COMPACT_ATOMS: atom_id res chain seq x y z
N ASP A 1 12.30 18.29 15.04
CA ASP A 1 12.09 19.35 14.02
C ASP A 1 13.09 19.39 12.90
N LYS A 2 14.41 19.48 13.17
CA LYS A 2 15.44 19.59 12.11
C LYS A 2 15.31 18.53 11.00
N LEU A 3 15.01 17.28 11.36
CA LEU A 3 14.83 16.18 10.39
C LEU A 3 13.53 16.29 9.56
N ALA A 4 12.44 16.76 10.17
CA ALA A 4 11.17 17.00 9.47
C ALA A 4 11.32 18.15 8.45
N GLN A 5 11.95 19.25 8.86
CA GLN A 5 12.22 20.40 7.98
C GLN A 5 13.12 20.03 6.79
N LYS A 6 14.15 19.21 7.01
CA LYS A 6 15.01 18.69 5.93
C LYS A 6 14.24 17.88 4.89
N ARG A 7 13.17 17.20 5.31
CA ARG A 7 12.31 16.37 4.46
C ARG A 7 11.05 17.10 3.97
N ALA A 8 10.94 18.40 4.27
CA ALA A 8 9.78 19.23 3.97
C ALA A 8 8.46 18.72 4.59
N ASP A 9 8.53 17.97 5.70
CA ASP A 9 7.35 17.50 6.43
C ASP A 9 6.76 18.63 7.28
N LYS A 10 5.42 18.74 7.28
CA LYS A 10 4.70 19.68 8.14
C LYS A 10 4.52 19.17 9.57
N PHE A 11 4.53 17.85 9.78
CA PHE A 11 4.38 17.20 11.07
C PHE A 11 5.55 16.25 11.39
N ILE A 12 5.81 16.02 12.68
CA ILE A 12 6.80 15.03 13.12
C ILE A 12 6.14 13.65 13.17
N SER A 13 6.44 12.81 12.18
CA SER A 13 6.05 11.40 12.19
C SER A 13 6.85 10.58 13.21
N SER A 14 6.27 9.46 13.64
CA SER A 14 6.86 8.49 14.57
C SER A 14 8.23 7.98 14.10
N GLU A 15 8.38 7.77 12.80
CA GLU A 15 9.61 7.26 12.20
C GLU A 15 10.80 8.26 12.26
N LEU A 16 10.51 9.57 12.20
CA LEU A 16 11.54 10.61 12.37
C LEU A 16 11.98 10.77 13.81
N PHE A 17 11.10 10.47 14.76
CA PHE A 17 11.48 10.43 16.17
C PHE A 17 12.51 9.33 16.41
N VAL A 18 12.30 8.14 15.86
CA VAL A 18 13.27 7.03 15.97
C VAL A 18 14.60 7.39 15.32
N LEU A 19 14.58 8.04 14.15
CA LEU A 19 15.81 8.51 13.49
C LEU A 19 16.53 9.57 14.33
N ALA A 20 15.80 10.51 14.95
CA ALA A 20 16.37 11.54 15.81
C ALA A 20 17.06 10.94 17.05
N VAL A 21 16.45 9.91 17.66
CA VAL A 21 17.04 9.20 18.82
C VAL A 21 18.38 8.55 18.45
N LEU A 22 18.53 8.07 17.21
CA LEU A 22 19.79 7.47 16.75
C LEU A 22 20.91 8.49 16.51
N GLU A 23 20.57 9.76 16.26
CA GLU A 23 21.52 10.87 16.13
C GLU A 23 21.93 11.45 17.50
N ASP A 24 21.13 11.24 18.53
CA ASP A 24 21.43 11.67 19.90
C ASP A 24 22.34 10.68 20.65
N ARG A 25 22.82 11.07 21.83
CA ARG A 25 23.60 10.21 22.73
C ARG A 25 22.82 9.96 24.02
N GLY A 26 22.33 8.74 24.19
CA GLY A 26 21.73 8.30 25.45
C GLY A 26 21.42 6.82 25.51
N ASN A 27 20.89 6.37 26.64
CA ASN A 27 20.57 4.95 26.89
C ASN A 27 19.64 4.35 25.83
N LEU A 28 18.70 5.15 25.30
CA LEU A 28 17.77 4.71 24.25
C LEU A 28 18.50 4.44 22.92
N THR A 29 19.50 5.26 22.60
CA THR A 29 20.37 5.10 21.43
C THR A 29 21.18 3.81 21.54
N ASP A 30 21.75 3.53 22.72
CA ASP A 30 22.57 2.33 22.95
C ASP A 30 21.74 1.05 22.86
N LEU A 31 20.53 1.07 23.39
CA LEU A 31 19.57 -0.04 23.27
C LEU A 31 19.19 -0.32 21.80
N LEU A 32 18.88 0.73 21.04
CA LEU A 32 18.54 0.60 19.62
C LEU A 32 19.73 0.08 18.78
N LYS A 33 20.93 0.57 19.05
CA LYS A 33 22.16 0.07 18.42
C LYS A 33 22.46 -1.37 18.79
N ALA A 34 22.25 -1.76 20.06
CA ALA A 34 22.38 -3.14 20.51
C ALA A 34 21.37 -4.07 19.81
N ALA A 35 20.19 -3.57 19.47
CA ALA A 35 19.21 -4.27 18.64
C ALA A 35 19.55 -4.28 17.13
N GLY A 36 20.68 -3.71 16.72
CA GLY A 36 21.16 -3.70 15.33
C GLY A 36 20.62 -2.56 14.46
N ALA A 37 19.95 -1.57 15.06
CA ALA A 37 19.49 -0.38 14.36
C ALA A 37 20.66 0.56 14.06
N THR A 38 20.77 1.01 12.81
CA THR A 38 21.71 2.05 12.38
C THR A 38 20.94 3.18 11.71
N ALA A 39 21.44 4.40 11.82
CA ALA A 39 20.81 5.57 11.20
C ALA A 39 20.58 5.35 9.69
N ASP A 40 21.56 4.78 8.98
CA ASP A 40 21.44 4.49 7.55
C ASP A 40 20.36 3.46 7.21
N LYS A 41 20.23 2.40 8.03
CA LYS A 41 19.17 1.39 7.82
C LYS A 41 17.80 2.01 8.03
N ILE A 42 17.62 2.73 9.13
CA ILE A 42 16.35 3.40 9.44
C ILE A 42 16.01 4.45 8.38
N ALA A 43 16.98 5.27 7.94
CA ALA A 43 16.76 6.27 6.90
C ALA A 43 16.31 5.63 5.58
N LYS A 44 16.95 4.53 5.15
CA LYS A 44 16.55 3.77 3.95
C LYS A 44 15.17 3.15 4.09
N THR A 45 14.85 2.57 5.25
CA THR A 45 13.52 2.00 5.51
C THR A 45 12.45 3.08 5.47
N ILE A 46 12.71 4.27 6.03
CA ILE A 46 11.78 5.41 5.97
C ILE A 46 11.53 5.83 4.52
N GLU A 47 12.58 5.92 3.70
CA GLU A 47 12.43 6.26 2.28
C GLU A 47 11.61 5.22 1.52
N GLN A 48 11.86 3.93 1.75
CA GLN A 48 11.08 2.84 1.15
C GLN A 48 9.62 2.85 1.60
N MET A 49 9.37 3.09 2.89
CA MET A 49 8.02 3.12 3.45
C MET A 49 7.21 4.34 2.98
N ARG A 50 7.88 5.48 2.78
CA ARG A 50 7.22 6.71 2.32
C ARG A 50 7.06 6.77 0.81
N GLY A 51 7.89 6.10 0.04
CA GLY A 51 7.81 6.12 -1.43
C GLY A 51 7.92 7.53 -2.05
N GLY A 52 8.39 8.52 -1.29
CA GLY A 52 8.44 9.94 -1.71
C GLY A 52 7.36 10.83 -1.10
N ASP A 53 6.39 10.27 -0.35
CA ASP A 53 5.31 11.05 0.26
C ASP A 53 5.78 11.86 1.48
N SER A 54 5.27 13.10 1.59
CA SER A 54 5.45 14.01 2.72
C SER A 54 4.38 13.82 3.79
N VAL A 55 4.74 14.13 5.04
CA VAL A 55 3.82 14.04 6.18
C VAL A 55 3.15 15.40 6.40
N ASP A 56 2.10 15.65 5.62
CA ASP A 56 1.40 16.94 5.56
C ASP A 56 0.11 17.01 6.39
N ASP A 57 -0.31 15.88 6.96
CA ASP A 57 -1.49 15.74 7.82
C ASP A 57 -1.17 14.90 9.07
N GLN A 58 -1.87 15.13 10.18
CA GLN A 58 -1.72 14.36 11.41
C GLN A 58 -2.08 12.88 11.24
N GLY A 59 -3.00 12.55 10.33
CA GLY A 59 -3.43 11.19 10.00
C GLY A 59 -2.69 10.56 8.82
N ALA A 60 -1.62 11.16 8.31
CA ALA A 60 -0.91 10.65 7.13
C ALA A 60 -0.35 9.23 7.33
N GLU A 61 0.01 8.85 8.57
CA GLU A 61 0.43 7.48 8.89
C GLU A 61 -0.71 6.46 8.73
N ASP A 62 -1.94 6.82 9.14
CA ASP A 62 -3.12 5.96 8.99
C ASP A 62 -3.56 5.83 7.53
N GLN A 63 -3.40 6.90 6.74
CA GLN A 63 -3.72 6.89 5.31
C GLN A 63 -2.75 6.05 4.49
N ARG A 64 -1.46 5.98 4.88
CA ARG A 64 -0.43 5.17 4.20
C ARG A 64 -0.77 3.68 4.14
N GLN A 65 -1.60 3.16 5.04
CA GLN A 65 -2.05 1.77 5.04
C GLN A 65 -3.53 1.58 4.67
N ALA A 66 -4.18 2.60 4.10
CA ALA A 66 -5.61 2.56 3.79
C ALA A 66 -6.01 1.38 2.90
N LEU A 67 -5.20 1.04 1.89
CA LEU A 67 -5.46 -0.12 1.04
C LEU A 67 -5.45 -1.42 1.84
N LYS A 68 -4.45 -1.63 2.71
CA LYS A 68 -4.39 -2.83 3.56
C LYS A 68 -5.53 -2.89 4.58
N LYS A 69 -5.98 -1.74 5.07
CA LYS A 69 -7.01 -1.64 6.11
C LYS A 69 -8.43 -1.81 5.57
N TYR A 70 -8.72 -1.26 4.40
CA TYR A 70 -10.09 -1.13 3.89
C TYR A 70 -10.35 -1.90 2.59
N THR A 71 -9.31 -2.50 1.98
CA THR A 71 -9.43 -3.24 0.72
C THR A 71 -8.86 -4.64 0.85
N ILE A 72 -9.16 -5.48 -0.15
CA ILE A 72 -8.64 -6.84 -0.25
C ILE A 72 -7.83 -6.89 -1.54
N ASP A 73 -6.56 -7.28 -1.43
CA ASP A 73 -5.70 -7.51 -2.59
C ASP A 73 -6.05 -8.85 -3.25
N LEU A 74 -6.77 -8.77 -4.38
CA LEU A 74 -7.18 -9.96 -5.13
C LEU A 74 -6.03 -10.53 -5.96
N THR A 75 -5.07 -9.70 -6.40
CA THR A 75 -3.89 -10.14 -7.14
C THR A 75 -2.98 -11.01 -6.27
N GLU A 76 -2.69 -10.57 -5.04
CA GLU A 76 -1.91 -11.36 -4.08
C GLU A 76 -2.61 -12.70 -3.77
N ARG A 77 -3.94 -12.68 -3.61
CA ARG A 77 -4.72 -13.92 -3.38
C ARG A 77 -4.69 -14.86 -4.58
N ALA A 78 -4.70 -14.34 -5.80
CA ALA A 78 -4.56 -15.13 -7.02
C ALA A 78 -3.19 -15.80 -7.09
N GLU A 79 -2.11 -15.05 -6.82
CA GLU A 79 -0.74 -15.57 -6.78
C GLU A 79 -0.57 -16.68 -5.73
N GLN A 80 -1.23 -16.54 -4.57
CA GLN A 80 -1.23 -17.54 -3.51
C GLN A 80 -2.14 -18.75 -3.79
N GLY A 81 -2.85 -18.78 -4.92
CA GLY A 81 -3.78 -19.85 -5.29
C GLY A 81 -5.00 -19.94 -4.37
N LYS A 82 -5.38 -18.84 -3.71
CA LYS A 82 -6.50 -18.78 -2.75
C LYS A 82 -7.86 -18.45 -3.40
N LEU A 83 -7.87 -18.17 -4.69
CA LEU A 83 -9.09 -17.89 -5.44
C LEU A 83 -9.55 -19.15 -6.17
N ASP A 84 -10.84 -19.43 -6.12
CA ASP A 84 -11.43 -20.54 -6.87
C ASP A 84 -11.33 -20.26 -8.39
N PRO A 85 -11.18 -21.31 -9.22
CA PRO A 85 -11.16 -21.13 -10.67
C PRO A 85 -12.53 -20.67 -11.17
N VAL A 86 -12.52 -19.63 -12.01
CA VAL A 86 -13.77 -19.04 -12.53
C VAL A 86 -14.22 -19.79 -13.78
N ILE A 87 -15.46 -20.30 -13.75
CA ILE A 87 -16.03 -21.12 -14.82
C ILE A 87 -17.11 -20.32 -15.57
N GLY A 88 -17.02 -20.28 -16.90
CA GLY A 88 -18.10 -19.78 -17.76
C GLY A 88 -18.30 -18.26 -17.78
N ARG A 89 -17.27 -17.48 -17.39
CA ARG A 89 -17.29 -15.99 -17.38
C ARG A 89 -16.24 -15.35 -18.29
N ASP A 90 -15.72 -16.11 -19.26
CA ASP A 90 -14.60 -15.67 -20.10
C ASP A 90 -14.93 -14.44 -20.96
N GLU A 91 -16.17 -14.33 -21.46
CA GLU A 91 -16.59 -13.18 -22.27
C GLU A 91 -16.67 -11.91 -21.44
N GLU A 92 -17.26 -11.98 -20.24
CA GLU A 92 -17.38 -10.84 -19.33
C GLU A 92 -16.01 -10.37 -18.82
N ILE A 93 -15.11 -11.30 -18.48
CA ILE A 93 -13.73 -10.99 -18.09
C ILE A 93 -13.01 -10.31 -19.26
N ARG A 94 -13.07 -10.89 -20.46
CA ARG A 94 -12.44 -10.31 -21.66
C ARG A 94 -12.96 -8.91 -21.95
N ARG A 95 -14.27 -8.68 -21.82
CA ARG A 95 -14.88 -7.36 -22.03
C ARG A 95 -14.44 -6.35 -20.97
N THR A 96 -14.30 -6.79 -19.72
CA THR A 96 -13.75 -5.97 -18.63
C THR A 96 -12.33 -5.51 -18.96
N ILE A 97 -11.45 -6.43 -19.40
CA ILE A 97 -10.08 -6.12 -19.83
C ILE A 97 -10.08 -5.11 -20.99
N GLN A 98 -10.91 -5.33 -22.01
CA GLN A 98 -11.01 -4.42 -23.16
C GLN A 98 -11.43 -2.99 -22.76
N VAL A 99 -12.27 -2.85 -21.73
CA VAL A 99 -12.65 -1.52 -21.21
C VAL A 99 -11.48 -0.89 -20.45
N LEU A 100 -10.81 -1.63 -19.57
CA LEU A 100 -9.66 -1.15 -18.80
C LEU A 100 -8.50 -0.67 -19.69
N GLN A 101 -8.30 -1.30 -20.85
CA GLN A 101 -7.25 -0.94 -21.81
C GLN A 101 -7.55 0.32 -22.65
N ARG A 102 -8.73 0.94 -22.51
CA ARG A 102 -9.08 2.15 -23.27
C ARG A 102 -8.32 3.36 -22.76
N ARG A 103 -8.06 4.34 -23.63
CA ARG A 103 -7.50 5.65 -23.25
C ARG A 103 -8.53 6.58 -22.57
N THR A 104 -9.80 6.43 -22.91
CA THR A 104 -10.91 7.20 -22.32
C THR A 104 -12.07 6.26 -21.98
N LYS A 105 -12.82 6.61 -20.93
CA LYS A 105 -13.90 5.75 -20.39
C LYS A 105 -13.41 4.33 -20.07
N ASN A 106 -12.30 4.27 -19.34
CA ASN A 106 -11.59 3.04 -19.00
C ASN A 106 -12.10 2.36 -17.71
N ASN A 107 -13.18 2.86 -17.13
CA ASN A 107 -13.77 2.32 -15.90
C ASN A 107 -14.92 1.36 -16.25
N PRO A 108 -14.74 0.03 -16.13
CA PRO A 108 -15.80 -0.94 -16.38
C PRO A 108 -16.88 -0.87 -15.29
N VAL A 109 -18.13 -1.11 -15.68
CA VAL A 109 -19.28 -1.18 -14.76
C VAL A 109 -20.03 -2.48 -14.99
N LEU A 110 -20.09 -3.34 -13.97
CA LEU A 110 -20.78 -4.63 -14.02
C LEU A 110 -22.24 -4.49 -13.55
N ILE A 111 -23.18 -4.58 -14.49
CA ILE A 111 -24.62 -4.42 -14.25
C ILE A 111 -25.29 -5.80 -14.13
N GLY A 112 -26.24 -5.93 -13.21
CA GLY A 112 -26.95 -7.18 -12.92
C GLY A 112 -27.50 -7.21 -11.49
N GLU A 113 -28.34 -8.18 -11.20
CA GLU A 113 -28.90 -8.38 -9.85
C GLU A 113 -27.83 -8.81 -8.83
N PRO A 114 -28.04 -8.60 -7.52
CA PRO A 114 -27.18 -9.18 -6.49
C PRO A 114 -27.14 -10.72 -6.60
N GLY A 115 -25.98 -11.32 -6.37
CA GLY A 115 -25.83 -12.78 -6.35
C GLY A 115 -25.57 -13.45 -7.71
N VAL A 116 -25.60 -12.72 -8.84
CA VAL A 116 -25.33 -13.30 -10.18
C VAL A 116 -23.86 -13.66 -10.45
N GLY A 117 -22.98 -13.53 -9.45
CA GLY A 117 -21.55 -13.85 -9.57
C GLY A 117 -20.68 -12.72 -10.12
N LYS A 118 -21.05 -11.45 -9.90
CA LYS A 118 -20.19 -10.30 -10.29
C LYS A 118 -18.80 -10.36 -9.67
N THR A 119 -18.71 -10.83 -8.43
CA THR A 119 -17.43 -11.01 -7.71
C THR A 119 -16.50 -11.98 -8.44
N ALA A 120 -17.06 -13.07 -8.98
CA ALA A 120 -16.28 -14.07 -9.74
C ALA A 120 -15.64 -13.47 -11.01
N ILE A 121 -16.26 -12.46 -11.63
CA ILE A 121 -15.65 -11.75 -12.77
C ILE A 121 -14.39 -10.98 -12.31
N VAL A 122 -14.41 -10.39 -11.12
CA VAL A 122 -13.27 -9.64 -10.56
C VAL A 122 -12.17 -10.60 -10.09
N GLU A 123 -12.52 -11.72 -9.47
CA GLU A 123 -11.56 -12.78 -9.09
C GLU A 123 -10.90 -13.40 -10.32
N GLY A 124 -11.69 -13.66 -11.37
CA GLY A 124 -11.18 -14.19 -12.65
C GLY A 124 -10.34 -13.17 -13.42
N LEU A 125 -10.59 -11.88 -13.24
CA LEU A 125 -9.71 -10.82 -13.73
C LEU A 125 -8.36 -10.83 -13.00
N ALA A 126 -8.34 -11.04 -11.67
CA ALA A 126 -7.11 -11.09 -10.90
C ALA A 126 -6.22 -12.31 -11.23
N GLN A 127 -6.82 -13.39 -11.74
CA GLN A 127 -6.10 -14.58 -12.23
C GLN A 127 -5.48 -14.43 -13.63
N ARG A 128 -5.79 -13.35 -14.36
CA ARG A 128 -5.43 -13.15 -15.78
C ARG A 128 -4.35 -12.10 -15.96
#